data_AF-K1TDW5-F1
#
_entry.id   AF-K1TDW5-F1
#
_cell.length_a   1.000
_cell.length_b   1.000
_cell.length_c   1.000
_cell.angle_alpha   90.00
_cell.angle_beta   90.00
_cell.angle_gamma   90.00
#
_symmetry.space_group_name_H-M   'P 1'
#
loop_
_entity.id
_entity.type
_entity.pdbx_description
1 polymer ?
#
loop_
_entity_poly.entity_id
_entity_poly.type
_entity_poly.pdbx_seq_one_letter_code
_entity_poly.pdbx_strand_id
1 'polypeptide(L)'
;KEGKITPYMDIEEIAVNGRKNIILMDNNVLASDYGLQQIEKIVSMDVRVDFNQGLDARLVTDDIAQLLARVKWMKRIRFGCDTPGQIAECERATALIDKYGYKGEYFFYCILLSDFKESFERINHWRNRGSRFLPHAQPYRDLNNPRQIIPQWQKDLAGWADKKWIFRSCEFKDFTPRKGFVCSEYF
;
A
#
# COMPACT_ATOMS: atom_id res chain seq x y z
N LYS A 1 16.32 5.71 -7.45
CA LYS A 1 17.03 4.98 -6.37
C LYS A 1 16.76 5.74 -5.10
N GLU A 2 16.09 5.12 -4.13
CA GLU A 2 16.00 5.71 -2.80
C GLU A 2 17.41 5.94 -2.26
N GLY A 3 17.65 7.11 -1.68
CA GLY A 3 18.95 7.52 -1.17
C GLY A 3 19.35 6.72 0.08
N LYS A 4 20.54 7.01 0.60
CA LYS A 4 20.98 6.46 1.88
C LYS A 4 19.98 6.89 2.97
N ILE A 5 19.48 5.93 3.74
CA ILE A 5 18.59 6.21 4.88
C ILE A 5 19.39 6.95 5.94
N THR A 6 18.90 8.12 6.35
CA THR A 6 19.50 8.94 7.40
C THR A 6 18.45 9.32 8.42
N PRO A 7 18.72 9.21 9.73
CA PRO A 7 17.86 9.81 10.75
C PRO A 7 17.64 11.29 10.46
N TYR A 8 16.42 11.79 10.66
CA TYR A 8 16.08 13.18 10.39
C TYR A 8 15.47 13.88 11.59
N MET A 9 14.22 13.55 11.94
CA MET A 9 13.45 14.28 12.97
C MET A 9 12.73 13.28 13.87
N ASP A 10 12.71 13.59 15.17
CA ASP A 10 12.01 12.78 16.16
C ASP A 10 10.50 13.04 16.13
N ILE A 11 9.69 12.02 16.41
CA ILE A 11 8.23 12.13 16.44
C ILE A 11 7.75 13.18 17.46
N GLU A 12 8.50 13.38 18.56
CA GLU A 12 8.19 14.42 19.56
C GLU A 12 8.31 15.82 18.98
N GLU A 13 9.29 16.04 18.10
CA GLU A 13 9.48 17.30 17.39
C GLU A 13 8.41 17.54 16.33
N ILE A 14 7.83 16.47 15.76
CA ILE A 14 6.73 16.56 14.79
C ILE A 14 5.38 16.81 15.49
N ALA A 15 5.20 16.21 16.67
CA ALA A 15 4.00 16.32 17.50
C ALA A 15 3.85 17.68 18.22
N VAL A 16 4.27 18.78 17.57
CA VAL A 16 4.24 20.14 18.14
C VAL A 16 2.86 20.51 18.66
N ASN A 17 2.83 21.28 19.75
CA ASN A 17 1.61 21.85 20.34
C ASN A 17 0.51 20.79 20.64
N GLY A 18 0.91 19.56 21.00
CA GLY A 18 -0.02 18.49 21.36
C GLY A 18 -0.78 17.89 20.16
N ARG A 19 -0.26 18.02 18.93
CA ARG A 19 -0.85 17.37 17.75
C ARG A 19 -0.92 15.85 17.96
N LYS A 20 -2.13 15.32 17.84
CA LYS A 20 -2.42 13.88 18.00
C LYS A 20 -2.57 13.11 16.69
N ASN A 21 -2.63 13.79 15.55
CA ASN A 21 -2.72 13.17 14.21
C ASN A 21 -1.51 13.60 13.39
N ILE A 22 -0.69 12.65 12.94
CA ILE A 22 0.58 12.91 12.27
C ILE A 22 0.66 12.10 10.98
N ILE A 23 1.04 12.76 9.88
CA ILE A 23 1.30 12.09 8.60
C ILE A 23 2.80 12.09 8.38
N LEU A 24 3.41 10.90 8.32
CA LEU A 24 4.84 10.73 8.04
C LEU A 24 5.03 10.38 6.58
N MET A 25 6.02 11.01 5.95
CA MET A 25 6.29 10.90 4.51
C MET A 25 7.62 10.19 4.20
N ASP A 26 8.23 9.54 5.19
CA ASP A 26 9.48 8.80 5.07
C ASP A 26 9.35 7.60 4.14
N ASN A 27 10.39 7.32 3.33
CA ASN A 27 10.40 6.27 2.30
C ASN A 27 10.02 4.88 2.87
N ASN A 28 10.71 4.45 3.93
CA ASN A 28 10.38 3.22 4.67
C ASN A 28 10.98 3.24 6.08
N VAL A 29 10.16 3.54 7.08
CA VAL A 29 10.56 3.62 8.49
C VAL A 29 11.08 2.28 9.05
N LEU A 30 10.69 1.14 8.46
CA LEU A 30 11.12 -0.19 8.93
C LEU A 30 12.58 -0.51 8.57
N ALA A 31 13.19 0.24 7.66
CA ALA A 31 14.53 -0.04 7.16
C ALA A 31 15.66 0.57 8.02
N SER A 32 15.34 1.08 9.21
CA SER A 32 16.34 1.61 10.15
C SER A 32 15.94 1.40 11.60
N ASP A 33 16.93 1.13 12.46
CA ASP A 33 16.73 0.99 13.91
C ASP A 33 16.13 2.27 14.52
N TYR A 34 16.59 3.44 14.05
CA TYR A 34 16.03 4.72 14.46
C TYR A 34 14.54 4.80 14.12
N GLY A 35 14.13 4.38 12.91
CA GLY A 35 12.73 4.34 12.52
C GLY A 35 11.89 3.42 13.43
N LEU A 36 12.41 2.26 13.81
CA LEU A 36 11.73 1.36 14.77
C LEU A 36 11.56 2.03 16.15
N GLN A 37 12.60 2.71 16.65
CA GLN A 37 12.51 3.51 17.89
C GLN A 37 11.45 4.61 17.78
N GLN A 38 11.31 5.26 16.62
CA GLN A 38 10.25 6.24 16.39
C GLN A 38 8.85 5.61 16.43
N ILE A 39 8.67 4.39 15.93
CA ILE A 39 7.37 3.69 16.04
C ILE A 39 7.07 3.32 17.50
N GLU A 40 8.07 2.90 18.27
CA GLU A 40 7.89 2.67 19.72
C GLU A 40 7.45 3.94 20.45
N LYS A 41 8.08 5.08 20.14
CA LYS A 41 7.68 6.39 20.66
C LYS A 41 6.25 6.77 20.25
N ILE A 42 5.87 6.54 18.99
CA ILE A 42 4.50 6.78 18.51
C ILE A 42 3.49 6.02 19.36
N VAL A 43 3.78 4.75 19.68
CA VAL A 43 2.93 3.92 20.53
C VAL A 43 2.89 4.44 21.96
N SER A 44 4.03 4.84 22.55
CA SER A 44 4.07 5.34 23.93
C SER A 44 3.40 6.71 24.10
N MET A 45 3.50 7.58 23.09
CA MET A 45 2.88 8.92 23.09
C MET A 45 1.38 8.90 22.80
N ASP A 46 0.85 7.73 22.40
CA ASP A 46 -0.55 7.52 22.06
C ASP A 46 -1.05 8.46 20.94
N VAL A 47 -0.20 8.73 19.95
CA VAL A 47 -0.55 9.55 18.77
C VAL A 47 -1.04 8.67 17.63
N ARG A 48 -1.93 9.23 16.81
CA ARG A 48 -2.49 8.58 15.63
C ARG A 48 -1.67 8.94 14.40
N VAL A 49 -1.26 7.95 13.60
CA VAL A 49 -0.35 8.17 12.47
C VAL A 49 -0.86 7.62 11.14
N ASP A 50 -0.47 8.26 10.03
CA ASP A 50 -0.51 7.70 8.66
C ASP A 50 0.91 7.71 8.12
N PHE A 51 1.49 6.53 7.88
CA PHE A 51 2.70 6.42 7.09
C PHE A 51 2.26 6.46 5.64
N ASN A 52 2.47 7.61 4.99
CA ASN A 52 1.88 7.87 3.68
C ASN A 52 2.59 7.09 2.56
N GLN A 53 3.83 6.65 2.81
CA GLN A 53 4.58 5.74 1.95
C GLN A 53 4.27 4.27 2.26
N GLY A 54 4.57 3.39 1.31
CA GLY A 54 4.44 1.95 1.48
C GLY A 54 5.56 1.38 2.34
N LEU A 55 5.22 0.65 3.40
CA LEU A 55 6.18 -0.16 4.15
C LEU A 55 6.68 -1.33 3.30
N ASP A 56 7.91 -1.78 3.56
CA ASP A 56 8.43 -3.01 2.97
C ASP A 56 7.99 -4.22 3.78
N ALA A 57 7.11 -5.03 3.21
CA ALA A 57 6.56 -6.22 3.86
C ALA A 57 7.65 -7.25 4.22
N ARG A 58 8.77 -7.27 3.49
CA ARG A 58 9.90 -8.20 3.76
C ARG A 58 10.52 -7.96 5.13
N LEU A 59 10.49 -6.72 5.61
CA LEU A 59 11.09 -6.33 6.89
C LEU A 59 10.18 -6.60 8.09
N VAL A 60 8.92 -7.01 7.88
CA VAL A 60 7.99 -7.26 8.97
C VAL A 60 8.32 -8.59 9.65
N THR A 61 9.12 -8.55 10.71
CA THR A 61 9.34 -9.67 11.64
C THR A 61 8.14 -9.80 12.61
N ASP A 62 8.15 -10.83 13.46
CA ASP A 62 7.10 -11.01 14.50
C ASP A 62 7.08 -9.83 15.49
N ASP A 63 8.25 -9.34 15.92
CA ASP A 63 8.38 -8.16 16.81
C ASP A 63 7.87 -6.87 16.14
N ILE A 64 8.23 -6.66 14.87
CA ILE A 64 7.75 -5.51 14.09
C ILE A 64 6.24 -5.61 13.88
N ALA A 65 5.70 -6.81 13.65
CA ALA A 65 4.26 -7.01 13.51
C ALA A 65 3.50 -6.67 14.80
N GLN A 66 4.04 -7.08 15.96
CA GLN A 66 3.50 -6.70 17.26
C GLN A 66 3.50 -5.19 17.46
N LEU A 67 4.58 -4.51 17.06
CA LEU A 67 4.70 -3.07 17.14
C LEU A 67 3.68 -2.36 16.23
N LEU A 68 3.58 -2.77 14.95
CA LEU A 68 2.63 -2.21 13.99
C LEU A 68 1.16 -2.43 14.41
N ALA A 69 0.84 -3.55 15.06
CA ALA A 69 -0.51 -3.83 15.56
C ALA A 69 -0.92 -2.89 16.72
N ARG A 70 0.04 -2.37 17.49
CA ARG A 70 -0.19 -1.44 18.61
C ARG A 70 -0.33 0.02 18.17
N VAL A 71 0.15 0.36 16.97
CA VAL A 71 0.06 1.73 16.43
C VAL A 71 -1.40 2.13 16.23
N LYS A 72 -1.76 3.36 16.64
CA LYS A 72 -3.05 3.96 16.31
C LYS A 72 -3.02 4.49 14.88
N TRP A 73 -3.47 3.68 13.93
CA TRP A 73 -3.52 4.10 12.53
C TRP A 73 -4.64 5.11 12.27
N MET A 74 -4.35 6.15 11.49
CA MET A 74 -5.38 7.10 11.03
C MET A 74 -6.39 6.44 10.11
N LYS A 75 -5.93 5.51 9.28
CA LYS A 75 -6.78 4.82 8.31
C LYS A 75 -6.38 3.37 8.09
N ARG A 76 -5.12 3.13 7.72
CA ARG A 76 -4.66 1.84 7.19
C ARG A 76 -3.16 1.70 7.23
N ILE A 77 -2.69 0.46 7.19
CA ILE A 77 -1.28 0.13 6.96
C ILE A 77 -1.06 0.03 5.45
N ARG A 78 0.05 0.56 4.94
CA ARG A 78 0.37 0.58 3.50
C ARG A 78 1.59 -0.28 3.24
N PHE A 79 1.53 -1.11 2.20
CA PHE A 79 2.64 -1.92 1.71
C PHE A 79 2.87 -1.69 0.22
N GLY A 80 4.12 -1.81 -0.22
CA GLY A 80 4.45 -1.97 -1.64
C GLY A 80 4.25 -3.42 -2.08
N CYS A 81 3.53 -3.64 -3.18
CA CYS A 81 3.22 -4.96 -3.73
C CYS A 81 3.22 -4.88 -5.27
N ASP A 82 4.37 -4.57 -5.85
CA ASP A 82 4.54 -4.31 -7.30
C ASP A 82 4.81 -5.56 -8.14
N THR A 83 5.19 -6.66 -7.51
CA THR A 83 5.59 -7.92 -8.17
C THR A 83 4.84 -9.12 -7.59
N PRO A 84 4.73 -10.24 -8.34
CA PRO A 84 4.11 -11.47 -7.83
C PRO A 84 4.74 -11.98 -6.53
N GLY A 85 6.07 -11.91 -6.42
CA GLY A 85 6.79 -12.35 -5.21
C GLY A 85 6.42 -11.54 -3.97
N GLN A 86 6.05 -10.27 -4.11
CA GLN A 86 5.63 -9.44 -2.99
C GLN A 86 4.24 -9.80 -2.45
N ILE A 87 3.43 -10.58 -3.18
CA ILE A 87 2.15 -11.07 -2.68
C ILE A 87 2.38 -11.93 -1.44
N ALA A 88 3.28 -12.91 -1.53
CA ALA A 88 3.61 -13.81 -0.42
C ALA A 88 4.17 -13.05 0.81
N GLU A 89 5.02 -12.04 0.56
CA GLU A 89 5.55 -11.21 1.64
C GLU A 89 4.47 -10.38 2.33
N CYS A 90 3.54 -9.80 1.56
CA CYS A 90 2.41 -9.06 2.09
C CYS A 90 1.43 -9.98 2.85
N GLU A 91 1.16 -11.18 2.34
CA GLU A 91 0.34 -12.17 3.05
C GLU A 91 0.97 -12.55 4.39
N ARG A 92 2.27 -12.84 4.40
CA ARG A 92 3.03 -13.13 5.63
C ARG A 92 2.96 -11.97 6.62
N ALA A 93 3.26 -10.75 6.17
CA ALA A 93 3.24 -9.55 7.01
C ALA A 93 1.85 -9.28 7.59
N THR A 94 0.80 -9.32 6.76
CA THR A 94 -0.58 -9.10 7.23
C THR A 94 -1.04 -10.18 8.20
N ALA A 95 -0.70 -11.45 7.98
CA ALA A 95 -1.01 -12.52 8.91
C ALA A 95 -0.33 -12.35 10.28
N LEU A 96 0.94 -11.94 10.30
CA LEU A 96 1.65 -11.64 11.55
C LEU A 96 1.02 -10.45 12.29
N ILE A 97 0.65 -9.40 11.58
CA ILE A 97 0.03 -8.21 12.19
C ILE A 97 -1.39 -8.54 12.71
N ASP A 98 -2.17 -9.32 11.96
CA ASP A 98 -3.51 -9.79 12.37
C ASP A 98 -3.44 -10.72 13.60
N LYS A 99 -2.40 -11.55 13.72
CA LYS A 99 -2.12 -12.39 14.93
C LYS A 99 -2.04 -11.55 16.20
N TYR A 100 -1.54 -10.31 16.10
CA TYR A 100 -1.46 -9.35 17.20
C TYR A 100 -2.70 -8.48 17.39
N GLY A 101 -3.80 -8.81 16.71
CA GLY A 101 -5.11 -8.22 16.97
C GLY A 101 -5.46 -7.02 16.10
N TYR A 102 -4.66 -6.68 15.08
CA TYR A 102 -5.04 -5.64 14.12
C TYR A 102 -6.33 -6.04 13.36
N LYS A 103 -7.27 -5.09 13.24
CA LYS A 103 -8.54 -5.28 12.52
C LYS A 103 -8.79 -4.21 11.45
N GLY A 104 -7.83 -3.31 11.23
CA GLY A 104 -7.94 -2.23 10.26
C GLY A 104 -7.72 -2.67 8.82
N GLU A 105 -7.69 -1.69 7.91
CA GLU A 105 -7.47 -1.92 6.48
C GLU A 105 -5.97 -2.04 6.15
N TYR A 106 -5.67 -2.86 5.15
CA TYR A 106 -4.37 -2.89 4.47
C TYR A 106 -4.50 -2.28 3.07
N PHE A 107 -3.51 -1.51 2.66
CA PHE A 107 -3.42 -0.88 1.35
C PHE A 107 -2.19 -1.36 0.62
N PHE A 108 -2.35 -1.81 -0.62
CA PHE A 108 -1.26 -2.36 -1.40
C PHE A 108 -1.03 -1.49 -2.63
N TYR A 109 0.08 -0.75 -2.65
CA TYR A 109 0.53 -0.06 -3.86
C TYR A 109 0.92 -1.12 -4.90
N CYS A 110 0.34 -1.03 -6.08
CA CYS A 110 0.48 -2.00 -7.15
C CYS A 110 0.82 -1.26 -8.45
N ILE A 111 2.10 -1.13 -8.79
CA ILE A 111 2.51 -0.62 -10.10
C ILE A 111 2.10 -1.63 -11.19
N LEU A 112 1.47 -1.14 -12.25
CA LEU A 112 1.07 -1.92 -13.42
C LEU A 112 2.20 -1.87 -14.44
N LEU A 113 2.96 -2.95 -14.54
CA LEU A 113 4.09 -3.07 -15.46
C LEU A 113 3.59 -3.49 -16.85
N SER A 114 4.41 -4.19 -17.64
CA SER A 114 4.07 -4.54 -19.03
C SER A 114 3.12 -5.73 -19.18
N ASP A 115 2.89 -6.52 -18.12
CA ASP A 115 2.07 -7.73 -18.17
C ASP A 115 0.67 -7.49 -17.58
N PHE A 116 -0.33 -7.50 -18.46
CA PHE A 116 -1.73 -7.36 -18.07
C PHE A 116 -2.21 -8.53 -17.20
N LYS A 117 -1.87 -9.76 -17.57
CA LYS A 117 -2.37 -10.97 -16.88
C LYS A 117 -1.85 -11.00 -15.45
N GLU A 118 -0.55 -10.76 -15.27
CA GLU A 118 0.07 -10.65 -13.95
C GLU A 118 -0.59 -9.54 -13.11
N SER A 119 -0.71 -8.34 -13.68
CA SER A 119 -1.26 -7.19 -12.97
C SER A 119 -2.71 -7.43 -12.56
N PHE A 120 -3.50 -8.05 -13.45
CA PHE A 120 -4.89 -8.42 -13.20
C PHE A 120 -5.01 -9.48 -12.10
N GLU A 121 -4.19 -10.53 -12.16
CA GLU A 121 -4.17 -11.61 -11.14
C GLU A 121 -3.78 -11.06 -9.76
N ARG A 122 -2.75 -10.21 -9.68
CA ARG A 122 -2.30 -9.59 -8.43
C ARG A 122 -3.37 -8.68 -7.80
N ILE A 123 -4.05 -7.86 -8.59
CA ILE A 123 -5.15 -7.03 -8.07
C ILE A 123 -6.31 -7.90 -7.57
N ASN A 124 -6.68 -8.94 -8.32
CA ASN A 124 -7.78 -9.83 -7.93
C ASN A 124 -7.44 -10.71 -6.73
N HIS A 125 -6.18 -11.07 -6.54
CA HIS A 125 -5.73 -11.76 -5.33
C HIS A 125 -6.18 -10.98 -4.08
N TRP A 126 -5.88 -9.67 -4.02
CA TRP A 126 -6.29 -8.83 -2.89
C TRP A 126 -7.81 -8.59 -2.82
N ARG A 127 -8.48 -8.48 -3.97
CA ARG A 127 -9.95 -8.40 -4.03
C ARG A 127 -10.60 -9.60 -3.34
N ASN A 128 -10.13 -10.80 -3.67
CA ASN A 128 -10.66 -12.07 -3.18
C ASN A 128 -10.29 -12.32 -1.72
N ARG A 129 -9.16 -11.75 -1.24
CA ARG A 129 -8.73 -11.85 0.16
C ARG A 129 -9.71 -11.20 1.13
N GLY A 130 -10.39 -10.13 0.71
CA GLY A 130 -11.51 -9.54 1.43
C GLY A 130 -11.50 -8.02 1.48
N SER A 131 -12.59 -7.44 2.00
CA SER A 131 -12.86 -5.99 1.94
C SER A 131 -11.86 -5.10 2.69
N ARG A 132 -11.09 -5.67 3.63
CA ARG A 132 -9.99 -5.01 4.35
C ARG A 132 -8.70 -4.89 3.52
N PHE A 133 -8.57 -5.65 2.42
CA PHE A 133 -7.37 -5.71 1.60
C PHE A 133 -7.58 -4.88 0.33
N LEU A 134 -6.97 -3.70 0.29
CA LEU A 134 -7.26 -2.67 -0.71
C LEU A 134 -6.08 -2.51 -1.68
N PRO A 135 -6.09 -3.17 -2.84
CA PRO A 135 -5.08 -2.91 -3.86
C PRO A 135 -5.27 -1.51 -4.44
N HIS A 136 -4.20 -0.84 -4.84
CA HIS A 136 -4.22 0.45 -5.50
C HIS A 136 -3.33 0.40 -6.73
N ALA A 137 -3.97 0.50 -7.89
CA ALA A 137 -3.35 0.19 -9.16
C ALA A 137 -2.79 1.46 -9.80
N GLN A 138 -1.48 1.49 -10.01
CA GLN A 138 -0.77 2.66 -10.52
C GLN A 138 -0.17 2.35 -11.90
N PRO A 139 -0.67 2.96 -12.99
CA PRO A 139 -0.04 2.81 -14.29
C PRO A 139 1.44 3.20 -14.24
N TYR A 140 2.32 2.36 -14.80
CA TYR A 140 3.76 2.61 -14.78
C TYR A 140 4.11 3.89 -15.54
N ARG A 141 4.91 4.73 -14.89
CA ARG A 141 5.47 5.96 -15.46
C ARG A 141 6.99 5.86 -15.53
N ASP A 142 7.53 5.96 -16.74
CA ASP A 142 8.96 6.04 -16.98
C ASP A 142 9.47 7.45 -16.67
N LEU A 143 10.34 7.56 -15.68
CA LEU A 143 10.93 8.82 -15.23
C LEU A 143 11.82 9.48 -16.30
N ASN A 144 12.33 8.70 -17.25
CA ASN A 144 13.17 9.20 -18.34
C ASN A 144 12.36 9.56 -19.59
N ASN A 145 11.06 9.24 -19.62
CA ASN A 145 10.19 9.51 -20.76
C ASN A 145 8.91 10.26 -20.32
N PRO A 146 8.96 11.60 -20.21
CA PRO A 146 7.81 12.40 -19.78
C PRO A 146 6.63 12.36 -20.77
N ARG A 147 6.84 11.88 -22.00
CA ARG A 147 5.81 11.74 -23.05
C ARG A 147 5.35 10.31 -23.24
N GLN A 148 5.67 9.40 -22.31
CA GLN A 148 5.24 8.01 -22.37
C GLN A 148 3.72 7.92 -22.57
N ILE A 149 3.30 7.18 -23.58
CA ILE A 149 1.90 6.82 -23.77
C ILE A 149 1.62 5.64 -22.85
N ILE A 150 0.84 5.89 -21.79
CA ILE A 150 0.41 4.84 -20.86
C ILE A 150 -0.52 3.88 -21.59
N PRO A 151 -0.26 2.56 -21.58
CA PRO A 151 -1.13 1.55 -22.17
C PRO A 151 -2.55 1.67 -21.66
N GLN A 152 -3.53 1.56 -22.56
CA GLN A 152 -4.92 1.82 -22.21
C GLN A 152 -5.46 0.82 -21.17
N TRP A 153 -5.04 -0.44 -21.24
CA TRP A 153 -5.41 -1.46 -20.27
C TRP A 153 -4.96 -1.08 -18.85
N GLN A 154 -3.83 -0.39 -18.67
CA GLN A 154 -3.38 0.07 -17.35
C GLN A 154 -4.32 1.14 -16.79
N LYS A 155 -4.75 2.08 -17.64
CA LYS A 155 -5.71 3.12 -17.23
C LYS A 155 -7.07 2.52 -16.87
N ASP A 156 -7.52 1.54 -17.64
CA ASP A 156 -8.81 0.89 -17.45
C ASP A 156 -8.78 0.01 -16.19
N LEU A 157 -7.70 -0.76 -15.98
CA LEU A 157 -7.49 -1.57 -14.78
C LEU A 157 -7.36 -0.71 -13.51
N ALA A 158 -6.61 0.39 -13.58
CA ALA A 158 -6.53 1.37 -12.49
C ALA A 158 -7.89 2.04 -12.20
N GLY A 159 -8.59 2.46 -13.26
CA GLY A 159 -9.91 3.08 -13.17
C GLY A 159 -10.96 2.17 -12.51
N TRP A 160 -10.88 0.85 -12.75
CA TRP A 160 -11.69 -0.15 -12.08
C TRP A 160 -11.26 -0.37 -10.63
N ALA A 161 -9.98 -0.65 -10.39
CA ALA A 161 -9.47 -1.06 -9.08
C ALA A 161 -9.55 0.07 -8.03
N ASP A 162 -9.32 1.31 -8.44
CA ASP A 162 -9.21 2.43 -7.50
C ASP A 162 -10.55 3.05 -7.13
N LYS A 163 -11.56 2.90 -7.99
CA LYS A 163 -12.94 3.28 -7.68
C LYS A 163 -13.59 2.18 -6.83
N LYS A 164 -13.37 2.25 -5.52
CA LYS A 164 -13.73 1.16 -4.57
C LYS A 164 -15.19 0.69 -4.62
N TRP A 165 -16.13 1.56 -4.97
CA TRP A 165 -17.53 1.18 -5.17
C TRP A 165 -17.70 0.27 -6.40
N ILE A 166 -17.09 0.62 -7.54
CA ILE A 166 -17.04 -0.21 -8.76
C ILE A 166 -16.28 -1.50 -8.51
N PHE A 167 -15.08 -1.41 -7.92
CA PHE A 167 -14.23 -2.58 -7.64
C PHE A 167 -14.95 -3.67 -6.82
N ARG A 168 -15.86 -3.26 -5.94
CA ARG A 168 -16.65 -4.16 -5.08
C ARG A 168 -17.90 -4.71 -5.76
N SER A 169 -18.48 -4.01 -6.74
CA SER A 169 -19.77 -4.38 -7.34
C SER A 169 -19.67 -4.94 -8.75
N CYS A 170 -18.52 -4.81 -9.42
CA CYS A 170 -18.34 -5.13 -10.82
C CYS A 170 -17.05 -5.93 -11.02
N GLU A 171 -17.12 -7.06 -11.72
CA GLU A 171 -15.92 -7.77 -12.19
C GLU A 171 -15.24 -6.96 -13.28
N PHE A 172 -13.91 -7.05 -13.38
CA PHE A 172 -13.17 -6.28 -14.39
C PHE A 172 -13.67 -6.57 -15.81
N LYS A 173 -13.94 -7.83 -16.16
CA LYS A 173 -14.45 -8.20 -17.49
C LYS A 173 -15.77 -7.53 -17.86
N ASP A 174 -16.58 -7.12 -16.87
CA ASP A 174 -17.88 -6.47 -17.08
C ASP A 174 -17.77 -4.94 -17.01
N PHE A 175 -16.58 -4.40 -16.74
CA PHE A 175 -16.35 -2.98 -16.60
C PHE A 175 -16.33 -2.28 -17.97
N THR A 176 -17.10 -1.21 -18.11
CA THR A 176 -17.18 -0.39 -19.32
C THR A 176 -16.57 0.99 -19.06
N PRO A 177 -15.23 1.16 -19.17
CA PRO A 177 -14.57 2.43 -18.87
C PRO A 177 -14.89 3.52 -19.90
N ARG A 178 -15.32 3.12 -21.11
CA ARG A 178 -15.49 3.98 -22.29
C ARG A 178 -16.71 3.51 -23.08
N LYS A 179 -17.37 4.44 -23.79
CA LYS A 179 -18.56 4.13 -24.60
C LYS A 179 -18.21 3.08 -25.67
N GLY A 180 -18.97 1.98 -25.70
CA GLY A 180 -18.81 0.92 -26.70
C GLY A 180 -17.60 0.01 -26.47
N PHE A 181 -16.97 0.05 -25.29
CA PHE A 181 -15.86 -0.84 -24.93
C PHE A 181 -16.17 -1.52 -23.59
N VAL A 182 -15.95 -2.83 -23.54
CA VAL A 182 -16.07 -3.65 -22.33
C VAL A 182 -14.74 -4.36 -22.07
N CYS A 183 -14.30 -4.36 -20.82
CA CYS A 183 -12.98 -4.86 -20.44
C CYS A 183 -12.80 -6.39 -20.62
N SER A 184 -13.86 -7.14 -20.98
CA SER A 184 -13.74 -8.53 -21.44
C SER A 184 -12.87 -8.66 -22.70
N GLU A 185 -12.72 -7.60 -23.49
CA GLU A 185 -11.84 -7.57 -24.67
C GLU A 185 -10.34 -7.69 -24.34
N TYR A 186 -9.95 -7.58 -23.06
CA TYR A 186 -8.56 -7.76 -22.63
C TYR A 186 -8.17 -9.22 -22.37
N PHE A 187 -9.13 -10.16 -22.42
CA PHE A 187 -8.94 -11.59 -22.18
C PHE A 187 -9.00 -12.36 -23.50
#